data_AF-A0A7K1HHX4-F1
#
_entry.id   AF-A0A7K1HHX4-F1
#
_cell.length_a   1.000
_cell.length_b   1.000
_cell.length_c   1.000
_cell.angle_alpha   90.00
_cell.angle_beta   90.00
_cell.angle_gamma   90.00
#
_symmetry.space_group_name_H-M   'P 1'
#
loop_
_entity.id
_entity.type
_entity.pdbx_description
1 polymer ?
#
loop_
_entity_poly.entity_id
_entity_poly.type
_entity_poly.pdbx_seq_one_letter_code
_entity_poly.pdbx_strand_id
1 'polypeptide(L)'
;MLTIKLTATGKEHNQTISPRLFEGCGNTLVKVICEKLYYGNPNDLENSICSYMNSFMDNKCEVKTNHVTTDLSTGSNSNGNYVSQLTFQVFI
;
A
#
# COMPACT_ATOMS: atom_id res chain seq x y z
N MET A 1 -10.55 1.13 -6.18
CA MET A 1 -9.17 1.45 -5.76
C MET A 1 -9.15 1.58 -4.26
N LEU A 2 -8.30 0.80 -3.58
CA LEU A 2 -8.11 0.88 -2.14
C LEU A 2 -7.19 2.08 -1.83
N THR A 3 -7.53 2.88 -0.83
CA THR A 3 -6.63 3.92 -0.30
C THR A 3 -6.23 3.57 1.12
N ILE A 4 -4.93 3.56 1.40
CA ILE A 4 -4.36 3.37 2.72
C ILE A 4 -3.57 4.62 3.12
N LYS A 5 -3.88 5.18 4.27
CA LYS A 5 -3.13 6.28 4.86
C LYS A 5 -2.15 5.76 5.89
N LEU A 6 -0.90 6.22 5.83
CA LEU A 6 0.07 6.05 6.92
C LEU A 6 -0.07 7.24 7.86
N THR A 7 -0.71 7.02 9.00
CA THR A 7 -0.96 8.04 10.02
C THR A 7 0.07 7.91 11.15
N ALA A 8 0.01 8.83 12.12
CA ALA A 8 0.87 8.75 13.31
C ALA A 8 0.56 7.52 14.20
N THR A 9 -0.67 7.01 14.14
CA THR A 9 -1.16 5.92 14.99
C THR A 9 -1.19 4.56 14.29
N GLY A 10 -0.98 4.51 12.97
CA GLY A 10 -0.94 3.26 12.23
C GLY A 10 -1.32 3.43 10.76
N LYS A 11 -2.09 2.45 10.26
CA LYS A 11 -2.59 2.43 8.88
C LYS A 11 -4.11 2.49 8.91
N GLU A 12 -4.68 3.40 8.14
CA GLU A 12 -6.13 3.55 7.96
C GLU A 12 -6.52 3.28 6.51
N HIS A 13 -7.65 2.63 6.27
CA HIS A 13 -8.11 2.31 4.91
C HIS A 13 -9.53 2.81 4.67
N ASN A 14 -9.83 3.20 3.42
CA ASN A 14 -11.10 3.82 3.07
C ASN A 14 -12.27 2.84 2.86
N GLN A 15 -12.00 1.53 2.80
CA GLN A 15 -13.01 0.50 2.54
C GLN A 15 -12.51 -0.87 3.05
N THR A 16 -13.43 -1.78 3.35
CA THR A 16 -13.12 -3.12 3.86
C THR A 16 -12.11 -3.86 2.99
N ILE A 17 -11.05 -4.37 3.62
CA ILE A 17 -10.08 -5.26 3.01
C ILE A 17 -10.61 -6.69 3.11
N SER A 18 -10.93 -7.29 1.96
CA SER A 18 -11.41 -8.67 1.85
C SER A 18 -11.15 -9.18 0.43
N PRO A 19 -11.31 -10.49 0.15
CA PRO A 19 -11.15 -11.03 -1.21
C PRO A 19 -12.04 -10.33 -2.26
N ARG A 20 -13.15 -9.73 -1.85
CA ARG A 20 -14.03 -8.94 -2.75
C ARG A 20 -13.34 -7.77 -3.44
N LEU A 21 -12.25 -7.25 -2.86
CA LEU A 21 -11.45 -6.18 -3.48
C LEU A 21 -10.79 -6.58 -4.81
N PHE A 22 -10.67 -7.88 -5.05
CA PHE A 22 -9.99 -8.48 -6.20
C PHE A 22 -10.98 -9.11 -7.19
N GLU A 23 -12.29 -9.01 -6.95
CA GLU A 23 -13.32 -9.52 -7.85
C GLU A 23 -13.19 -8.90 -9.25
N GLY A 24 -13.39 -9.72 -10.28
CA GLY A 24 -13.32 -9.31 -11.70
C GLY A 24 -11.97 -9.59 -12.36
N CYS A 25 -10.85 -9.20 -11.74
CA CYS A 25 -9.52 -9.27 -12.40
C CYS A 25 -8.41 -9.90 -11.54
N GLY A 26 -8.70 -10.34 -10.31
CA GLY A 26 -7.69 -10.89 -9.39
C GLY A 26 -6.66 -9.87 -8.91
N ASN A 27 -6.85 -8.59 -9.22
CA ASN A 27 -5.94 -7.51 -8.87
C ASN A 27 -6.70 -6.26 -8.44
N THR A 28 -6.00 -5.36 -7.75
CA THR A 28 -6.52 -4.05 -7.38
C THR A 28 -5.38 -3.04 -7.27
N LEU A 29 -5.69 -1.77 -7.52
CA LEU A 29 -4.75 -0.68 -7.25
C LEU A 29 -4.89 -0.22 -5.80
N VAL A 30 -3.74 -0.02 -5.16
CA VAL A 30 -3.62 0.50 -3.80
C VAL A 30 -2.89 1.83 -3.85
N LYS A 31 -3.55 2.88 -3.40
CA LYS A 31 -2.98 4.20 -3.19
C LYS A 31 -2.58 4.37 -1.74
N VAL A 32 -1.31 4.62 -1.48
CA VAL A 32 -0.73 4.92 -0.17
C VAL A 32 -0.51 6.41 -0.05
N ILE A 33 -1.06 7.02 1.01
CA ILE A 33 -0.84 8.43 1.33
C ILE A 33 -0.07 8.51 2.65
N CYS A 34 1.12 9.09 2.62
CA CYS A 34 1.99 9.20 3.78
C CYS A 34 1.73 10.54 4.50
N GLU A 35 0.80 10.58 5.45
CA GLU A 35 0.61 11.77 6.30
C GLU A 35 1.88 12.03 7.14
N LYS A 36 2.49 10.95 7.62
CA LYS A 36 3.88 10.94 8.06
C LYS A 36 4.77 10.49 6.91
N LEU A 37 5.70 11.35 6.49
CA LEU A 37 6.67 11.07 5.42
C LEU A 37 7.41 9.74 5.67
N TYR A 38 7.50 8.90 4.63
CA TYR A 38 8.17 7.60 4.69
C TYR A 38 9.58 7.70 4.11
N TYR A 39 10.60 7.43 4.91
CA TYR A 39 12.03 7.59 4.55
C TYR A 39 12.71 6.27 4.12
N GLY A 40 11.95 5.31 3.58
CA GLY A 40 12.47 4.02 3.14
C GLY A 40 12.32 3.78 1.64
N ASN A 41 12.67 2.57 1.20
CA ASN A 41 12.50 2.15 -0.19
C ASN A 41 10.99 1.98 -0.53
N PRO A 42 10.50 2.50 -1.66
CA PRO A 42 9.10 2.29 -2.09
C PRO A 42 8.68 0.81 -2.08
N ASN A 43 9.53 -0.12 -2.49
CA ASN A 43 9.22 -1.55 -2.52
C ASN A 43 9.02 -2.12 -1.11
N ASP A 44 9.78 -1.64 -0.12
CA ASP A 44 9.60 -2.03 1.28
C ASP A 44 8.26 -1.51 1.83
N LEU A 45 7.85 -0.31 1.40
CA LEU A 45 6.54 0.23 1.73
C LEU A 45 5.42 -0.62 1.11
N GLU A 46 5.53 -0.99 -0.16
CA GLU A 46 4.57 -1.88 -0.81
C GLU A 46 4.45 -3.22 -0.10
N ASN A 47 5.58 -3.83 0.29
CA ASN A 47 5.61 -5.07 1.05
C ASN A 47 4.91 -4.91 2.42
N SER A 48 5.18 -3.81 3.13
CA SER A 48 4.52 -3.50 4.42
C SER A 48 3.00 -3.34 4.26
N ILE A 49 2.54 -2.81 3.13
CA ILE A 49 1.13 -2.68 2.80
C ILE A 49 0.51 -4.04 2.48
N CYS A 50 1.18 -4.91 1.73
CA CYS A 50 0.72 -6.28 1.50
C CYS A 50 0.59 -7.06 2.82
N SER A 51 1.59 -6.98 3.71
CA SER A 51 1.50 -7.58 5.05
C SER A 51 0.32 -7.04 5.87
N TYR A 52 0.06 -5.73 5.80
CA TYR A 52 -1.10 -5.14 6.44
C TYR A 52 -2.42 -5.67 5.85
N MET A 53 -2.54 -5.74 4.52
CA MET A 53 -3.74 -6.31 3.88
C MET A 53 -3.94 -7.78 4.23
N ASN A 54 -2.88 -8.58 4.30
CA ASN A 54 -2.93 -9.99 4.69
C ASN A 54 -3.42 -10.20 6.12
N SER A 55 -3.26 -9.22 7.02
CA SER A 55 -3.83 -9.32 8.37
C SER A 55 -5.37 -9.33 8.42
N PHE A 56 -6.02 -8.99 7.30
CA PHE A 56 -7.48 -9.05 7.13
C PHE A 56 -7.95 -10.23 6.28
N MET A 57 -7.02 -11.00 5.68
CA MET A 57 -7.34 -12.12 4.83
C MET A 57 -7.37 -13.43 5.62
N ASP A 58 -8.29 -14.31 5.22
CA ASP A 58 -8.29 -15.69 5.67
C ASP A 58 -7.07 -16.43 5.11
N ASN A 59 -6.63 -17.52 5.77
CA ASN A 59 -5.46 -18.32 5.37
C ASN A 59 -5.50 -18.95 3.95
N LYS A 60 -6.55 -18.69 3.16
CA LYS A 60 -6.72 -19.18 1.79
C LYS A 60 -6.38 -18.15 0.71
N CYS A 61 -6.18 -16.88 1.07
CA CYS A 61 -5.88 -15.80 0.14
C CYS A 61 -4.66 -15.02 0.63
N GLU A 62 -3.68 -14.81 -0.26
CA GLU A 62 -2.46 -14.08 0.06
C GLU A 62 -2.29 -12.92 -0.92
N VAL A 63 -2.35 -11.69 -0.41
CA VAL A 63 -2.09 -10.47 -1.16
C VAL A 63 -0.59 -10.32 -1.41
N LYS A 64 -0.23 -10.12 -2.67
CA LYS A 64 1.13 -9.95 -3.18
C LYS A 64 1.24 -8.72 -4.08
N THR A 65 2.48 -8.27 -4.30
CA THR A 65 2.84 -7.22 -5.27
C THR A 65 3.97 -7.73 -6.15
N ASN A 66 4.00 -7.27 -7.41
CA ASN A 66 5.14 -7.44 -8.32
C ASN A 66 5.98 -6.17 -8.41
N HIS A 67 5.80 -5.23 -7.47
CA HIS A 67 6.43 -3.91 -7.48
C HIS A 67 6.11 -3.08 -8.72
N VAL A 68 4.86 -3.18 -9.17
CA VAL A 68 4.32 -2.38 -10.28
C VAL A 68 3.78 -1.07 -9.72
N THR A 69 4.70 -0.13 -9.47
CA THR A 69 4.36 1.24 -9.09
C THR A 69 3.86 2.02 -10.31
N THR A 70 2.66 2.58 -10.22
CA THR A 70 2.00 3.37 -11.29
C THR A 70 2.09 4.87 -11.05
N ASP A 71 2.22 5.29 -9.79
CA ASP A 71 2.41 6.68 -9.39
C ASP A 71 3.31 6.73 -8.16
N LEU A 72 4.28 7.63 -8.14
CA LEU A 72 5.22 7.80 -7.02
C LEU A 72 5.55 9.27 -6.85
N SER A 73 5.18 9.82 -5.69
CA SER A 73 5.50 11.18 -5.29
C SER A 73 6.54 11.18 -4.18
N THR A 74 7.71 11.69 -4.50
CA THR A 74 8.85 11.80 -3.57
C THR A 74 9.24 13.25 -3.33
N GLY A 75 9.99 13.47 -2.25
CA GLY A 75 10.65 14.74 -1.98
C GLY A 75 11.90 14.52 -1.14
N SER A 76 12.58 15.61 -0.81
CA SER A 76 13.80 15.59 -0.01
C SER A 76 13.76 16.70 1.03
N ASN A 77 14.25 16.42 2.24
CA ASN A 77 14.44 17.41 3.30
C ASN A 77 15.72 17.08 4.10
N SER A 78 15.92 17.73 5.25
CA SER A 78 17.09 17.51 6.11
C SER A 78 17.25 16.08 6.64
N ASN A 79 16.16 15.29 6.66
CA ASN A 79 16.15 13.90 7.11
C ASN A 79 16.38 12.91 5.95
N GLY A 80 16.52 13.40 4.72
CA GLY A 80 16.77 12.60 3.52
C GLY A 80 15.59 12.60 2.53
N ASN A 81 15.63 11.63 1.62
CA ASN A 81 14.59 11.41 0.63
C ASN A 81 13.40 10.70 1.27
N TYR A 82 12.20 11.07 0.88
CA TYR A 82 10.97 10.49 1.38
C TYR A 82 9.94 10.24 0.30
N VAL A 83 9.03 9.31 0.58
CA VAL A 83 7.80 9.05 -0.16
C VAL A 83 6.65 9.76 0.54
N SER A 84 5.92 10.58 -0.21
CA SER A 84 4.70 11.27 0.23
C SER A 84 3.43 10.55 -0.25
N GLN A 85 3.49 9.93 -1.42
CA GLN A 85 2.41 9.14 -2.00
C GLN A 85 2.98 8.08 -2.93
N LEU A 86 2.31 6.94 -3.00
CA LEU A 86 2.67 5.80 -3.86
C LEU A 86 1.37 5.13 -4.31
N THR A 87 1.20 4.80 -5.58
CA THR A 87 0.11 3.93 -6.07
C THR A 87 0.69 2.74 -6.80
N PHE A 88 0.30 1.53 -6.39
CA PHE A 88 0.84 0.28 -6.94
C PHE A 88 -0.23 -0.80 -7.06
N GLN A 89 0.05 -1.82 -7.85
CA GLN A 89 -0.84 -2.96 -8.05
C GLN A 89 -0.57 -4.07 -7.04
N VAL A 90 -1.63 -4.64 -6.48
CA VAL A 90 -1.60 -5.88 -5.72
C VAL A 90 -2.53 -6.92 -6.32
N PHE A 91 -2.26 -8.19 -6.06
CA PHE A 91 -3.04 -9.34 -6.54
C PHE A 91 -3.15 -10.43 -5.46
N ILE A 92 -4.09 -11.36 -5.62
CA ILE A 92 -4.25 -12.56 -4.79
C ILE A 92 -4.04 -13.84 -5.60
#